data_AF-A0A4Q5Z4A9-F1
#
_entry.id   AF-A0A4Q5Z4A9-F1
#
_cell.length_a   1.000
_cell.length_b   1.000
_cell.length_c   1.000
_cell.angle_alpha   90.00
_cell.angle_beta   90.00
_cell.angle_gamma   90.00
#
_symmetry.space_group_name_H-M   'P 1'
#
loop_
_entity.id
_entity.type
_entity.pdbx_description
1 polymer ?
#
loop_
_entity_poly.entity_id
_entity_poly.type
_entity_poly.pdbx_seq_one_letter_code
_entity_poly.pdbx_strand_id
1 'polypeptide(L)'
;VQVSRLGMPLTNEAVVPIGKKDLWNSLTPYQDLGMLSTFGKYFYQPELALYMDDTFFGGAVPALAPLRIQRKSLGAFGFGNDQQGLFALKGSPALDGTALADYNFGNLLLKKNAPRSVDLWPIFHTGVPNLRPYQLATGKNGDPLAAGKPFVNNILENGGDMLRLNLAVPVTPRNDPKFSSLGLVQAAVLGLTDPAYNMNKDIQAIPNMDGFPNGRRLEDDVTLIELQAVSGVVLAAIGLWYDDFDGSNPLSQDLLDVLSYKTGVNANDAPFKSKFPFVQAPFAGTDNCNCDNNTSGKGTNPPSAMRIPRSSNLGVATPENFVSSYPNPSANVNTIKYRVDVASQIKIVVMDQQGRQVNELVNKKQDAGVYTVNWNTQKLPAGTYFISVIKNGGKGQSIKLVKN
;
A
#
# COMPACT_ATOMS: atom_id res chain seq x y z
N VAL A 1 -9.57 7.57 -13.14
CA VAL A 1 -8.94 6.33 -13.68
C VAL A 1 -8.88 5.31 -12.55
N GLN A 2 -9.35 4.08 -12.77
CA GLN A 2 -9.29 2.98 -11.79
C GLN A 2 -8.21 2.00 -12.21
N VAL A 3 -7.26 1.73 -11.32
CA VAL A 3 -6.14 0.81 -11.58
C VAL A 3 -6.22 -0.34 -10.58
N SER A 4 -5.98 -1.56 -11.07
CA SER A 4 -5.98 -2.81 -10.30
C SER A 4 -5.19 -2.71 -8.98
N ARG A 5 -5.57 -3.53 -7.98
CA ARG A 5 -5.02 -3.65 -6.60
C ARG A 5 -3.49 -3.55 -6.44
N LEU A 6 -2.71 -3.82 -7.49
CA LEU A 6 -1.26 -3.56 -7.48
C LEU A 6 -0.94 -2.07 -7.15
N GLY A 7 -1.90 -1.16 -7.35
CA GLY A 7 -1.85 0.24 -6.92
C GLY A 7 -2.37 0.52 -5.50
N MET A 8 -3.23 -0.34 -4.93
CA MET A 8 -3.70 -0.33 -3.53
C MET A 8 -3.27 -1.62 -2.80
N PRO A 9 -1.98 -1.85 -2.55
CA PRO A 9 -1.63 -2.62 -1.37
C PRO A 9 -1.92 -1.69 -0.19
N LEU A 10 -2.80 -2.04 0.73
CA LEU A 10 -2.46 -2.05 2.16
C LEU A 10 -3.68 -2.30 3.09
N THR A 11 -4.91 -2.38 2.57
CA THR A 11 -6.06 -2.83 3.38
C THR A 11 -5.83 -4.23 3.99
N ASN A 12 -4.91 -5.02 3.41
CA ASN A 12 -4.49 -6.31 3.94
C ASN A 12 -3.77 -6.17 5.30
N GLU A 13 -3.18 -5.02 5.62
CA GLU A 13 -2.14 -4.87 6.62
C GLU A 13 -2.75 -4.63 7.98
N ALA A 14 -3.64 -3.65 8.09
CA ALA A 14 -4.31 -3.27 9.32
C ALA A 14 -5.79 -3.69 9.40
N VAL A 15 -6.53 -3.67 8.28
CA VAL A 15 -7.99 -3.87 8.28
C VAL A 15 -8.35 -5.36 8.14
N VAL A 16 -7.78 -6.06 7.16
CA VAL A 16 -8.01 -7.50 6.98
C VAL A 16 -7.14 -8.29 7.96
N PRO A 17 -7.72 -9.22 8.73
CA PRO A 17 -6.97 -9.97 9.73
C PRO A 17 -6.02 -10.98 9.09
N ILE A 18 -4.95 -11.33 9.82
CA ILE A 18 -3.87 -12.20 9.33
C ILE A 18 -4.37 -13.51 8.72
N GLY A 19 -5.36 -14.16 9.35
CA GLY A 19 -5.92 -15.43 8.88
C GLY A 19 -6.73 -15.35 7.58
N LYS A 20 -6.93 -14.15 7.03
CA LYS A 20 -7.62 -13.92 5.74
C LYS A 20 -6.77 -13.21 4.70
N LYS A 21 -5.52 -12.83 5.03
CA LYS A 21 -4.63 -12.10 4.12
C LYS A 21 -4.35 -12.87 2.85
N ASP A 22 -4.03 -14.17 2.93
CA ASP A 22 -3.72 -14.98 1.74
C ASP A 22 -4.92 -15.06 0.78
N LEU A 23 -6.13 -15.25 1.34
CA LEU A 23 -7.35 -15.26 0.56
C LEU A 23 -7.60 -13.89 -0.09
N TRP A 24 -7.53 -12.81 0.68
CA TRP A 24 -7.65 -11.44 0.15
C TRP A 24 -6.65 -11.18 -0.99
N ASN A 25 -5.38 -11.51 -0.77
CA ASN A 25 -4.29 -11.33 -1.73
C ASN A 25 -4.41 -12.25 -2.96
N SER A 26 -5.28 -13.26 -2.95
CA SER A 26 -5.59 -14.06 -4.14
C SER A 26 -6.67 -13.46 -5.05
N LEU A 27 -7.50 -12.54 -4.54
CA LEU A 27 -8.71 -12.04 -5.23
C LEU A 27 -8.48 -10.74 -6.00
N THR A 28 -9.04 -10.66 -7.21
CA THR A 28 -9.12 -9.38 -7.94
C THR A 28 -10.15 -8.42 -7.30
N PRO A 29 -10.04 -7.10 -7.56
CA PRO A 29 -11.05 -6.11 -7.13
C PRO A 29 -12.48 -6.29 -7.66
N TYR A 30 -12.70 -7.28 -8.52
CA TYR A 30 -14.04 -7.66 -8.99
C TYR A 30 -14.57 -8.89 -8.24
N GLN A 31 -13.66 -9.69 -7.68
CA GLN A 31 -13.98 -10.91 -6.92
C GLN A 31 -14.20 -10.62 -5.44
N ASP A 32 -13.49 -9.63 -4.87
CA ASP A 32 -13.69 -9.15 -3.50
C ASP A 32 -15.11 -8.60 -3.27
N LEU A 33 -15.71 -7.93 -4.26
CA LEU A 33 -17.11 -7.49 -4.29
C LEU A 33 -18.06 -8.70 -4.11
N GLY A 34 -17.73 -9.85 -4.69
CA GLY A 34 -18.47 -11.09 -4.49
C GLY A 34 -18.30 -11.70 -3.09
N MET A 35 -17.31 -11.23 -2.33
CA MET A 35 -16.96 -11.70 -0.98
C MET A 35 -17.20 -10.63 0.11
N LEU A 36 -18.04 -9.64 -0.17
CA LEU A 36 -18.44 -8.60 0.78
C LEU A 36 -18.97 -9.15 2.12
N SER A 37 -19.66 -10.29 2.10
CA SER A 37 -20.13 -10.96 3.32
C SER A 37 -18.97 -11.46 4.21
N THR A 38 -17.81 -11.72 3.61
CA THR A 38 -16.60 -12.15 4.31
C THR A 38 -15.74 -10.96 4.71
N PHE A 39 -15.42 -10.07 3.76
CA PHE A 39 -14.45 -8.99 3.98
C PHE A 39 -15.08 -7.71 4.50
N GLY A 40 -16.35 -7.42 4.15
CA GLY A 40 -17.01 -6.19 4.56
C GLY A 40 -17.04 -5.97 6.06
N LYS A 41 -17.21 -7.06 6.84
CA LYS A 41 -17.19 -7.00 8.30
C LYS A 41 -15.88 -6.44 8.87
N TYR A 42 -14.75 -6.63 8.21
CA TYR A 42 -13.45 -6.17 8.70
C TYR A 42 -13.29 -4.67 8.61
N PHE A 43 -14.03 -4.01 7.71
CA PHE A 43 -14.07 -2.55 7.67
C PHE A 43 -15.07 -1.99 8.66
N TYR A 44 -16.13 -2.75 8.99
CA TYR A 44 -17.17 -2.30 9.92
C TYR A 44 -16.77 -2.50 11.39
N GLN A 45 -16.00 -3.56 11.63
CA GLN A 45 -15.49 -3.99 12.93
C GLN A 45 -14.09 -4.59 12.73
N PRO A 46 -13.05 -3.76 12.49
CA PRO A 46 -11.69 -4.25 12.29
C PRO A 46 -11.17 -4.92 13.56
N GLU A 47 -10.41 -6.00 13.40
CA GLU A 47 -9.74 -6.67 14.53
C GLU A 47 -8.79 -5.72 15.24
N LEU A 48 -8.10 -4.86 14.48
CA LEU A 48 -7.19 -3.85 15.00
C LEU A 48 -7.86 -2.90 16.01
N ALA A 49 -9.13 -2.56 15.83
CA ALA A 49 -9.84 -1.70 16.78
C ALA A 49 -9.96 -2.35 18.17
N LEU A 50 -9.94 -3.68 18.28
CA LEU A 50 -9.93 -4.36 19.58
C LEU A 50 -8.65 -4.05 20.38
N TYR A 51 -7.53 -3.78 19.71
CA TYR A 51 -6.25 -3.43 20.34
C TYR A 51 -6.07 -1.92 20.55
N MET A 52 -6.98 -1.10 20.05
CA MET A 52 -7.01 0.37 20.23
C MET A 52 -8.11 0.82 21.20
N ASP A 53 -9.00 -0.09 21.59
CA ASP A 53 -10.11 0.19 22.48
C ASP A 53 -9.81 -0.40 23.88
N ASP A 54 -9.71 0.48 24.87
CA ASP A 54 -9.41 0.12 26.26
C ASP A 54 -10.49 -0.74 26.92
N THR A 55 -11.69 -0.81 26.33
CA THR A 55 -12.76 -1.76 26.74
C THR A 55 -12.36 -3.21 26.47
N PHE A 56 -11.47 -3.44 25.51
CA PHE A 56 -11.01 -4.76 25.09
C PHE A 56 -9.53 -4.97 25.42
N PHE A 57 -8.63 -4.72 24.46
CA PHE A 57 -7.19 -4.99 24.58
C PHE A 57 -6.34 -3.71 24.46
N GLY A 58 -6.93 -2.51 24.51
CA GLY A 58 -6.20 -1.23 24.37
C GLY A 58 -5.05 -1.03 25.37
N GLY A 59 -5.18 -1.60 26.57
CA GLY A 59 -4.11 -1.60 27.59
C GLY A 59 -3.05 -2.71 27.43
N ALA A 60 -3.28 -3.70 26.54
CA ALA A 60 -2.42 -4.87 26.39
C ALA A 60 -1.25 -4.63 25.43
N VAL A 61 -1.34 -3.63 24.55
CA VAL A 61 -0.31 -3.29 23.55
C VAL A 61 0.17 -1.86 23.79
N PRO A 62 1.19 -1.62 24.64
CA PRO A 62 1.65 -0.27 24.98
C PRO A 62 2.04 0.57 23.75
N ALA A 63 2.53 -0.07 22.70
CA ALA A 63 2.89 0.60 21.44
C ALA A 63 1.68 1.16 20.67
N LEU A 64 0.45 0.82 21.04
CA LEU A 64 -0.79 1.38 20.49
C LEU A 64 -1.51 2.27 21.51
N ALA A 65 -0.91 2.57 22.66
CA ALA A 65 -1.52 3.41 23.69
C ALA A 65 -1.96 4.82 23.20
N PRO A 66 -1.25 5.48 22.26
CA PRO A 66 -1.72 6.76 21.70
C PRO A 66 -2.88 6.63 20.70
N LEU A 67 -3.21 5.41 20.24
CA LEU A 67 -4.25 5.15 19.25
C LEU A 67 -5.51 4.69 19.96
N ARG A 68 -6.54 5.54 19.98
CA ARG A 68 -7.78 5.30 20.73
C ARG A 68 -9.00 5.34 19.83
N ILE A 69 -10.05 4.60 20.19
CA ILE A 69 -11.33 4.59 19.47
C ILE A 69 -12.33 5.51 20.17
N GLN A 70 -13.01 6.33 19.39
CA GLN A 70 -14.09 7.20 19.86
C GLN A 70 -15.28 6.36 20.31
N ARG A 71 -15.62 6.37 21.59
CA ARG A 71 -16.76 5.61 22.14
C ARG A 71 -17.95 6.49 22.48
N LYS A 72 -17.76 7.81 22.55
CA LYS A 72 -18.77 8.80 22.95
C LYS A 72 -18.63 10.13 22.19
N SER A 73 -18.33 10.05 20.91
CA SER A 73 -18.30 11.19 20.01
C SER A 73 -19.63 11.97 20.08
N LEU A 74 -19.53 13.29 20.27
CA LEU A 74 -20.66 14.20 20.46
C LEU A 74 -21.62 13.77 21.58
N GLY A 75 -21.12 13.04 22.58
CA GLY A 75 -21.88 12.58 23.72
C GLY A 75 -22.80 11.38 23.47
N ALA A 76 -22.99 10.96 22.22
CA ALA A 76 -24.04 10.00 21.84
C ALA A 76 -23.59 8.88 20.87
N PHE A 77 -22.53 9.08 20.10
CA PHE A 77 -22.13 8.15 19.04
C PHE A 77 -20.84 7.42 19.37
N GLY A 78 -20.90 6.10 19.32
CA GLY A 78 -19.79 5.24 19.65
C GLY A 78 -19.36 4.38 18.48
N PHE A 79 -18.05 4.32 18.23
CA PHE A 79 -17.43 3.67 17.09
C PHE A 79 -16.61 2.42 17.45
N GLY A 80 -16.61 2.01 18.73
CA GLY A 80 -16.06 0.73 19.17
C GLY A 80 -16.84 -0.46 18.60
N ASN A 81 -16.20 -1.64 18.48
CA ASN A 81 -16.76 -2.80 17.78
C ASN A 81 -18.09 -3.33 18.37
N ASP A 82 -18.38 -3.05 19.64
CA ASP A 82 -19.63 -3.36 20.35
C ASP A 82 -20.71 -2.27 20.20
N GLN A 83 -20.43 -1.18 19.49
CA GLN A 83 -21.31 -0.03 19.36
C GLN A 83 -21.97 0.06 17.97
N GLN A 84 -22.81 1.07 17.78
CA GLN A 84 -23.68 1.20 16.59
C GLN A 84 -23.26 2.31 15.63
N GLY A 85 -22.19 3.05 15.94
CA GLY A 85 -21.78 4.23 15.16
C GLY A 85 -22.93 5.20 14.99
N LEU A 86 -23.21 5.57 13.75
CA LEU A 86 -24.30 6.48 13.37
C LEU A 86 -25.62 5.78 13.05
N PHE A 87 -25.76 4.46 13.26
CA PHE A 87 -26.96 3.71 12.85
C PHE A 87 -28.26 4.26 13.46
N ALA A 88 -28.20 4.86 14.66
CA ALA A 88 -29.35 5.49 15.31
C ALA A 88 -29.97 6.63 14.49
N LEU A 89 -29.23 7.21 13.53
CA LEU A 89 -29.74 8.25 12.64
C LEU A 89 -30.53 7.69 11.45
N LYS A 90 -30.50 6.38 11.20
CA LYS A 90 -31.14 5.80 10.00
C LYS A 90 -32.64 6.14 9.96
N GLY A 91 -33.09 6.67 8.82
CA GLY A 91 -34.47 7.13 8.62
C GLY A 91 -34.78 8.50 9.23
N SER A 92 -33.81 9.17 9.86
CA SER A 92 -33.99 10.54 10.36
C SER A 92 -34.07 11.54 9.20
N PRO A 93 -35.03 12.50 9.22
CA PRO A 93 -35.07 13.60 8.26
C PRO A 93 -33.82 14.48 8.27
N ALA A 94 -33.04 14.47 9.35
CA ALA A 94 -31.76 15.20 9.42
C ALA A 94 -30.73 14.69 8.39
N LEU A 95 -30.91 13.48 7.86
CA LEU A 95 -30.03 12.91 6.85
C LEU A 95 -30.35 13.40 5.43
N ASP A 96 -31.46 14.12 5.22
CA ASP A 96 -31.89 14.52 3.89
C ASP A 96 -30.84 15.39 3.17
N GLY A 97 -30.50 14.95 1.96
CA GLY A 97 -29.46 15.55 1.12
C GLY A 97 -28.04 15.27 1.59
N THR A 98 -27.84 14.27 2.46
CA THR A 98 -26.52 13.74 2.84
C THR A 98 -26.29 12.38 2.16
N ALA A 99 -25.03 11.94 2.08
CA ALA A 99 -24.63 10.60 1.67
C ALA A 99 -25.23 9.51 2.55
N LEU A 100 -25.59 9.84 3.80
CA LEU A 100 -26.20 8.92 4.75
C LEU A 100 -27.72 8.75 4.56
N ALA A 101 -28.35 9.53 3.67
CA ALA A 101 -29.76 9.32 3.31
C ALA A 101 -29.95 7.96 2.60
N ASP A 102 -31.07 7.27 2.88
CA ASP A 102 -31.34 5.93 2.32
C ASP A 102 -31.46 5.93 0.78
N TYR A 103 -31.94 7.02 0.19
CA TYR A 103 -32.02 7.19 -1.26
C TYR A 103 -30.67 7.53 -1.93
N ASN A 104 -29.64 7.79 -1.12
CA ASN A 104 -28.25 7.94 -1.55
C ASN A 104 -27.47 6.66 -1.19
N PHE A 105 -26.61 6.71 -0.16
CA PHE A 105 -25.77 5.59 0.27
C PHE A 105 -26.09 5.14 1.70
N GLY A 106 -27.16 5.63 2.33
CA GLY A 106 -27.54 5.29 3.70
C GLY A 106 -27.74 3.79 3.95
N ASN A 107 -28.24 3.05 2.96
CA ASN A 107 -28.36 1.59 3.05
C ASN A 107 -27.00 0.86 3.06
N LEU A 108 -25.97 1.49 2.50
CA LEU A 108 -24.61 0.97 2.50
C LEU A 108 -23.85 1.40 3.77
N LEU A 109 -24.02 2.65 4.18
CA LEU A 109 -23.21 3.33 5.20
C LEU A 109 -23.80 3.26 6.61
N LEU A 110 -25.12 3.16 6.76
CA LEU A 110 -25.80 3.02 8.06
C LEU A 110 -26.28 1.59 8.25
N LYS A 111 -25.35 0.73 8.68
CA LYS A 111 -25.61 -0.68 8.95
C LYS A 111 -25.67 -0.95 10.46
N LYS A 112 -26.58 -1.85 10.88
CA LYS A 112 -26.68 -2.29 12.26
C LYS A 112 -25.43 -3.10 12.65
N ASN A 113 -24.92 -2.89 13.87
CA ASN A 113 -23.69 -3.53 14.37
C ASN A 113 -22.48 -3.29 13.44
N ALA A 114 -22.43 -2.15 12.77
CA ALA A 114 -21.37 -1.80 11.84
C ALA A 114 -20.88 -0.37 12.11
N PRO A 115 -20.29 -0.13 13.29
CA PRO A 115 -19.95 1.22 13.76
C PRO A 115 -19.07 1.97 12.76
N ARG A 116 -18.17 1.25 12.07
CA ARG A 116 -17.17 1.81 11.15
C ARG A 116 -17.56 1.76 9.67
N SER A 117 -18.82 1.45 9.35
CA SER A 117 -19.31 1.48 7.96
C SER A 117 -19.40 2.90 7.39
N VAL A 118 -19.33 3.93 8.23
CA VAL A 118 -19.41 5.32 7.79
C VAL A 118 -18.04 5.94 7.50
N ASP A 119 -16.92 5.36 7.93
CA ASP A 119 -15.59 5.96 7.77
C ASP A 119 -14.58 5.03 7.10
N LEU A 120 -14.35 3.83 7.66
CA LEU A 120 -13.39 2.87 7.11
C LEU A 120 -13.85 2.30 5.77
N TRP A 121 -15.16 2.08 5.63
CA TRP A 121 -15.71 1.55 4.39
C TRP A 121 -15.56 2.53 3.21
N PRO A 122 -15.94 3.82 3.33
CA PRO A 122 -15.68 4.80 2.29
C PRO A 122 -14.20 5.04 2.03
N ILE A 123 -13.38 5.23 3.06
CA ILE A 123 -11.98 5.66 2.88
C ILE A 123 -11.12 4.57 2.20
N PHE A 124 -11.36 3.28 2.51
CA PHE A 124 -10.54 2.18 2.00
C PHE A 124 -11.18 1.41 0.85
N HIS A 125 -12.50 1.21 0.87
CA HIS A 125 -13.11 0.24 -0.03
C HIS A 125 -13.91 0.90 -1.15
N THR A 126 -14.91 1.70 -0.80
CA THR A 126 -15.89 2.15 -1.79
C THR A 126 -15.52 3.47 -2.45
N GLY A 127 -14.80 4.35 -1.75
CA GLY A 127 -14.53 5.75 -2.10
C GLY A 127 -15.26 6.73 -1.15
N VAL A 128 -14.77 7.96 -1.02
CA VAL A 128 -15.41 8.97 -0.16
C VAL A 128 -16.16 9.98 -1.03
N PRO A 129 -17.51 10.03 -0.95
CA PRO A 129 -18.28 10.94 -1.78
C PRO A 129 -18.01 12.39 -1.35
N ASN A 130 -17.91 13.30 -2.31
CA ASN A 130 -17.89 14.73 -2.01
C ASN A 130 -19.31 15.25 -1.72
N LEU A 131 -19.93 14.70 -0.68
CA LEU A 131 -21.28 14.99 -0.25
C LEU A 131 -21.31 15.02 1.28
N ARG A 132 -22.17 15.85 1.87
CA ARG A 132 -22.39 15.88 3.33
C ARG A 132 -22.64 14.45 3.84
N PRO A 133 -22.09 14.01 4.98
CA PRO A 133 -21.24 14.75 5.90
C PRO A 133 -19.74 14.69 5.58
N TYR A 134 -19.30 14.10 4.46
CA TYR A 134 -17.88 13.81 4.16
C TYR A 134 -17.00 15.01 3.77
N GLN A 135 -17.46 16.20 4.11
CA GLN A 135 -16.70 17.46 3.97
C GLN A 135 -16.03 17.79 5.31
N LEU A 136 -14.92 18.53 5.30
CA LEU A 136 -14.21 18.89 6.54
C LEU A 136 -15.13 19.66 7.49
N ALA A 137 -14.89 19.54 8.79
CA ALA A 137 -15.64 20.26 9.82
C ALA A 137 -15.60 21.80 9.65
N THR A 138 -14.61 22.31 8.93
CA THR A 138 -14.51 23.72 8.53
C THR A 138 -15.79 24.20 7.84
N GLY A 139 -16.45 25.19 8.44
CA GLY A 139 -17.70 25.78 7.95
C GLY A 139 -18.99 25.06 8.38
N LYS A 140 -18.89 23.99 9.18
CA LYS A 140 -20.04 23.23 9.68
C LYS A 140 -20.70 23.80 10.95
N ASN A 141 -20.05 24.74 11.63
CA ASN A 141 -20.56 25.39 12.85
C ASN A 141 -21.03 24.40 13.94
N GLY A 142 -20.30 23.28 14.10
CA GLY A 142 -20.60 22.26 15.10
C GLY A 142 -21.63 21.20 14.68
N ASP A 143 -22.25 21.31 13.50
CA ASP A 143 -23.15 20.27 12.95
C ASP A 143 -22.41 19.37 11.95
N PRO A 144 -22.07 18.10 12.30
CA PRO A 144 -21.35 17.21 11.39
C PRO A 144 -22.11 16.89 10.09
N LEU A 145 -23.44 17.00 10.08
CA LEU A 145 -24.28 16.74 8.90
C LEU A 145 -24.37 17.96 7.97
N ALA A 146 -23.93 19.14 8.42
CA ALA A 146 -23.91 20.35 7.63
C ALA A 146 -22.89 20.30 6.49
N ALA A 147 -23.04 21.25 5.55
CA ALA A 147 -22.06 21.47 4.50
C ALA A 147 -20.76 22.01 5.09
N GLY A 148 -19.66 21.34 4.80
CA GLY A 148 -18.32 21.74 5.19
C GLY A 148 -17.47 22.11 3.99
N LYS A 149 -16.16 22.22 4.20
CA LYS A 149 -15.21 22.40 3.11
C LYS A 149 -15.03 21.10 2.29
N PRO A 150 -15.25 21.13 0.96
CA PRO A 150 -14.92 20.02 0.09
C PRO A 150 -13.42 19.73 0.11
N PHE A 151 -13.01 18.47 0.28
CA PHE A 151 -11.58 18.09 0.30
C PHE A 151 -11.28 16.68 -0.23
N VAL A 152 -12.22 15.75 -0.13
CA VAL A 152 -12.17 14.46 -0.84
C VAL A 152 -13.19 14.48 -1.96
N ASN A 153 -12.80 13.99 -3.14
CA ASN A 153 -13.71 13.88 -4.26
C ASN A 153 -13.46 12.59 -5.03
N ASN A 154 -14.07 11.50 -4.57
CA ASN A 154 -14.04 10.21 -5.25
C ASN A 154 -15.41 9.53 -5.22
N ILE A 155 -15.84 9.02 -6.38
CA ILE A 155 -17.20 8.48 -6.60
C ILE A 155 -17.33 7.03 -6.10
N LEU A 156 -18.50 6.70 -5.56
CA LEU A 156 -18.96 5.38 -5.15
C LEU A 156 -19.80 4.70 -6.24
N GLU A 157 -19.19 4.09 -7.27
CA GLU A 157 -19.97 3.27 -8.23
C GLU A 157 -19.47 1.84 -8.42
N ASN A 158 -18.29 1.48 -7.89
CA ASN A 158 -17.84 0.08 -7.88
C ASN A 158 -17.32 -0.27 -6.49
N GLY A 159 -17.96 -1.24 -5.84
CA GLY A 159 -17.59 -1.75 -4.53
C GLY A 159 -16.39 -2.72 -4.57
N GLY A 160 -15.29 -2.29 -5.17
CA GLY A 160 -14.04 -3.07 -5.18
C GLY A 160 -12.87 -2.24 -4.65
N ASP A 161 -11.85 -2.93 -4.13
CA ASP A 161 -10.58 -2.33 -3.72
C ASP A 161 -9.77 -1.85 -4.95
N MET A 162 -9.92 -0.58 -5.29
CA MET A 162 -9.34 0.01 -6.49
C MET A 162 -8.67 1.34 -6.17
N LEU A 163 -7.48 1.56 -6.76
CA LEU A 163 -6.82 2.86 -6.67
C LEU A 163 -7.67 3.91 -7.40
N ARG A 164 -8.13 4.90 -6.64
CA ARG A 164 -8.93 6.02 -7.13
C ARG A 164 -8.02 7.23 -7.29
N LEU A 165 -7.65 7.53 -8.53
CA LEU A 165 -6.81 8.69 -8.85
C LEU A 165 -7.67 9.91 -9.17
N ASN A 166 -7.56 10.92 -8.31
CA ASN A 166 -8.16 12.23 -8.46
C ASN A 166 -7.19 13.17 -9.20
N LEU A 167 -7.43 13.35 -10.50
CA LEU A 167 -6.61 14.21 -11.36
C LEU A 167 -6.95 15.70 -11.25
N ALA A 168 -7.99 16.07 -10.48
CA ALA A 168 -8.39 17.46 -10.30
C ALA A 168 -7.56 18.17 -9.22
N VAL A 169 -6.77 17.41 -8.44
CA VAL A 169 -5.94 17.94 -7.36
C VAL A 169 -4.50 18.11 -7.86
N PRO A 170 -3.89 19.30 -7.68
CA PRO A 170 -2.48 19.48 -8.01
C PRO A 170 -1.59 18.65 -7.07
N VAL A 171 -0.49 18.14 -7.62
CA VAL A 171 0.50 17.40 -6.85
C VAL A 171 1.21 18.34 -5.87
N THR A 172 1.40 17.89 -4.64
CA THR A 172 2.19 18.61 -3.65
C THR A 172 3.68 18.35 -3.92
N PRO A 173 4.50 19.38 -4.22
CA PRO A 173 5.92 19.16 -4.47
C PRO A 173 6.60 18.48 -3.28
N ARG A 174 7.50 17.53 -3.55
CA ARG A 174 8.19 16.75 -2.50
C ARG A 174 9.09 17.59 -1.60
N ASN A 175 9.54 18.73 -2.12
CA ASN A 175 10.36 19.71 -1.42
C ASN A 175 9.53 20.87 -0.83
N ASP A 176 8.20 20.81 -0.92
CA ASP A 176 7.33 21.77 -0.24
C ASP A 176 7.46 21.56 1.27
N PRO A 177 7.64 22.63 2.09
CA PRO A 177 7.73 22.51 3.53
C PRO A 177 6.48 21.92 4.19
N LYS A 178 5.32 21.94 3.51
CA LYS A 178 4.06 21.34 3.96
C LYS A 178 3.84 19.93 3.41
N PHE A 179 4.78 19.35 2.66
CA PHE A 179 4.69 17.95 2.21
C PHE A 179 4.71 17.00 3.42
N SER A 180 3.87 15.97 3.38
CA SER A 180 3.77 14.93 4.40
C SER A 180 3.40 13.60 3.76
N SER A 181 3.93 12.49 4.28
CA SER A 181 3.57 11.12 3.86
C SER A 181 2.17 10.70 4.30
N LEU A 182 1.45 11.53 5.07
CA LEU A 182 0.11 11.21 5.60
C LEU A 182 -1.04 11.53 4.63
N GLY A 183 -0.75 12.00 3.41
CA GLY A 183 -1.76 12.26 2.39
C GLY A 183 -2.90 13.17 2.88
N LEU A 184 -4.14 12.74 2.66
CA LEU A 184 -5.32 13.52 3.06
C LEU A 184 -5.49 13.67 4.57
N VAL A 185 -4.84 12.84 5.40
CA VAL A 185 -4.85 13.07 6.86
C VAL A 185 -4.13 14.39 7.18
N GLN A 186 -2.96 14.64 6.56
CA GLN A 186 -2.29 15.94 6.71
C GLN A 186 -3.11 17.08 6.10
N ALA A 187 -3.72 16.84 4.94
CA ALA A 187 -4.57 17.86 4.31
C ALA A 187 -5.77 18.23 5.21
N ALA A 188 -6.36 17.26 5.92
CA ALA A 188 -7.42 17.50 6.88
C ALA A 188 -6.91 18.32 8.08
N VAL A 189 -5.74 18.00 8.64
CA VAL A 189 -5.12 18.82 9.70
C VAL A 189 -4.97 20.26 9.23
N LEU A 190 -4.34 20.49 8.09
CA LEU A 190 -4.17 21.84 7.52
C LEU A 190 -5.53 22.52 7.29
N GLY A 191 -6.50 21.81 6.73
CA GLY A 191 -7.83 22.34 6.45
C GLY A 191 -8.65 22.71 7.69
N LEU A 192 -8.32 22.15 8.85
CA LEU A 192 -8.95 22.44 10.15
C LEU A 192 -8.19 23.48 10.97
N THR A 193 -6.85 23.54 10.87
CA THR A 193 -6.02 24.28 11.82
C THR A 193 -5.26 25.46 11.23
N ASP A 194 -4.96 25.44 9.93
CA ASP A 194 -4.18 26.50 9.27
C ASP A 194 -5.14 27.63 8.81
N PRO A 195 -4.94 28.89 9.26
CA PRO A 195 -5.73 30.05 8.83
C PRO A 195 -5.80 30.27 7.32
N ALA A 196 -4.84 29.75 6.55
CA ALA A 196 -4.90 29.82 5.09
C ALA A 196 -6.05 28.98 4.50
N TYR A 197 -6.47 27.92 5.22
CA TYR A 197 -7.43 26.93 4.74
C TYR A 197 -8.68 26.82 5.61
N ASN A 198 -8.66 27.17 6.90
CA ASN A 198 -9.77 26.89 7.82
C ASN A 198 -10.79 28.03 8.02
N MET A 199 -10.65 29.14 7.29
CA MET A 199 -11.47 30.35 7.53
C MET A 199 -12.87 30.30 6.91
N ASN A 200 -13.07 29.48 5.87
CA ASN A 200 -14.34 29.40 5.14
C ASN A 200 -14.50 28.03 4.47
N LYS A 201 -15.60 27.81 3.75
CA LYS A 201 -15.89 26.55 3.03
C LYS A 201 -15.43 26.53 1.57
N ASP A 202 -14.67 27.54 1.13
CA ASP A 202 -14.28 27.66 -0.27
C ASP A 202 -13.37 26.50 -0.67
N ILE A 203 -13.52 26.07 -1.93
CA ILE A 203 -12.66 25.03 -2.52
C ILE A 203 -11.26 25.61 -2.68
N GLN A 204 -10.27 24.96 -2.09
CA GLN A 204 -8.87 25.36 -2.13
C GLN A 204 -7.98 24.14 -2.37
N ALA A 205 -6.84 24.36 -3.01
CA ALA A 205 -5.79 23.34 -3.10
C ALA A 205 -5.03 23.29 -1.76
N ILE A 206 -5.38 22.33 -0.92
CA ILE A 206 -4.67 22.07 0.35
C ILE A 206 -3.51 21.10 0.05
N PRO A 207 -2.30 21.35 0.57
CA PRO A 207 -1.19 20.42 0.44
C PRO A 207 -1.56 19.00 0.90
N ASN A 208 -1.03 18.00 0.18
CA ASN A 208 -1.18 16.56 0.33
C ASN A 208 -2.54 15.98 -0.07
N MET A 209 -3.43 16.78 -0.65
CA MET A 209 -4.70 16.28 -1.21
C MET A 209 -4.51 15.27 -2.35
N ASP A 210 -3.32 15.17 -2.93
CA ASP A 210 -2.94 14.23 -4.00
C ASP A 210 -2.52 12.83 -3.47
N GLY A 211 -2.38 12.69 -2.15
CA GLY A 211 -2.11 11.42 -1.49
C GLY A 211 -3.37 10.58 -1.24
N PHE A 212 -3.20 9.46 -0.55
CA PHE A 212 -4.30 8.60 -0.13
C PHE A 212 -5.41 9.35 0.65
N PRO A 213 -6.71 9.07 0.41
CA PRO A 213 -7.31 8.19 -0.62
C PRO A 213 -7.64 8.87 -1.97
N ASN A 214 -7.27 10.14 -2.20
CA ASN A 214 -7.46 10.82 -3.50
C ASN A 214 -6.50 10.30 -4.58
N GLY A 215 -5.56 9.45 -4.20
CA GLY A 215 -4.59 8.81 -5.05
C GLY A 215 -3.72 7.91 -4.18
N ARG A 216 -2.49 7.68 -4.61
CA ARG A 216 -1.46 7.10 -3.74
C ARG A 216 -0.09 7.51 -4.27
N ARG A 217 0.72 8.07 -3.39
CA ARG A 217 2.13 8.36 -3.66
C ARG A 217 2.99 7.19 -3.17
N LEU A 218 4.18 7.01 -3.73
CA LEU A 218 5.09 5.96 -3.28
C LEU A 218 5.58 6.20 -1.84
N GLU A 219 5.59 7.47 -1.42
CA GLU A 219 5.99 7.95 -0.11
C GLU A 219 4.86 7.94 0.91
N ASP A 220 3.61 7.63 0.52
CA ASP A 220 2.51 7.61 1.47
C ASP A 220 2.74 6.48 2.49
N ASP A 221 2.74 6.83 3.77
CA ASP A 221 2.86 5.88 4.87
C ASP A 221 1.48 5.28 5.16
N VAL A 222 1.07 4.36 4.28
CA VAL A 222 -0.29 3.82 4.32
C VAL A 222 -0.54 3.02 5.60
N THR A 223 0.49 2.39 6.18
CA THR A 223 0.37 1.69 7.47
C THR A 223 0.02 2.67 8.58
N LEU A 224 0.72 3.80 8.65
CA LEU A 224 0.41 4.84 9.64
C LEU A 224 -0.95 5.49 9.38
N ILE A 225 -1.28 5.78 8.12
CA ILE A 225 -2.59 6.32 7.74
C ILE A 225 -3.72 5.35 8.15
N GLU A 226 -3.54 4.05 7.96
CA GLU A 226 -4.51 3.03 8.36
C GLU A 226 -4.68 2.95 9.87
N LEU A 227 -3.58 2.94 10.62
CA LEU A 227 -3.63 2.95 12.08
C LEU A 227 -4.38 4.19 12.60
N GLN A 228 -4.09 5.37 12.04
CA GLN A 228 -4.78 6.61 12.39
C GLN A 228 -6.25 6.61 11.94
N ALA A 229 -6.55 6.08 10.75
CA ALA A 229 -7.91 5.97 10.24
C ALA A 229 -8.75 5.02 11.11
N VAL A 230 -8.21 3.86 11.48
CA VAL A 230 -8.84 2.93 12.44
C VAL A 230 -8.99 3.60 13.80
N SER A 231 -8.05 4.44 14.23
CA SER A 231 -8.23 5.22 15.46
C SER A 231 -9.39 6.24 15.37
N GLY A 232 -9.71 6.75 14.17
CA GLY A 232 -10.88 7.62 13.96
C GLY A 232 -10.55 9.02 13.45
N VAL A 233 -9.33 9.28 12.93
CA VAL A 233 -8.99 10.61 12.38
C VAL A 233 -9.93 11.06 11.25
N VAL A 234 -10.49 10.11 10.49
CA VAL A 234 -11.45 10.41 9.40
C VAL A 234 -12.77 10.93 9.96
N LEU A 235 -13.23 10.37 11.09
CA LEU A 235 -14.42 10.82 11.80
C LEU A 235 -14.20 12.22 12.39
N ALA A 236 -13.06 12.43 13.06
CA ALA A 236 -12.68 13.74 13.57
C ALA A 236 -12.61 14.80 12.46
N ALA A 237 -12.05 14.45 11.30
CA ALA A 237 -11.94 15.37 10.16
C ALA A 237 -13.30 15.94 9.70
N ILE A 238 -14.39 15.18 9.85
CA ILE A 238 -15.75 15.57 9.45
C ILE A 238 -16.59 16.13 10.61
N GLY A 239 -16.01 16.29 11.80
CA GLY A 239 -16.66 16.89 12.97
C GLY A 239 -17.27 15.88 13.96
N LEU A 240 -16.99 14.59 13.80
CA LEU A 240 -17.26 13.58 14.82
C LEU A 240 -16.02 13.46 15.69
N TRP A 241 -15.92 14.33 16.70
CA TRP A 241 -14.73 14.52 17.52
C TRP A 241 -14.48 13.37 18.51
N TYR A 242 -13.26 13.28 19.02
CA TYR A 242 -12.89 12.35 20.08
C TYR A 242 -13.61 12.67 21.40
N ASP A 243 -13.59 11.70 22.31
CA ASP A 243 -14.41 11.70 23.51
C ASP A 243 -14.02 12.81 24.51
N ASP A 244 -12.78 13.30 24.41
CA ASP A 244 -12.20 14.38 25.20
C ASP A 244 -12.44 15.79 24.61
N PHE A 245 -13.12 15.91 23.47
CA PHE A 245 -13.45 17.21 22.87
C PHE A 245 -14.41 18.02 23.75
N ASP A 246 -13.99 19.23 24.11
CA ASP A 246 -14.69 20.12 25.04
C ASP A 246 -15.60 21.16 24.36
N GLY A 247 -15.68 21.15 23.03
CA GLY A 247 -16.45 22.13 22.25
C GLY A 247 -15.66 23.34 21.76
N SER A 248 -14.39 23.50 22.14
CA SER A 248 -13.59 24.71 21.85
C SER A 248 -12.51 24.47 20.79
N ASN A 249 -11.65 23.47 21.00
CA ASN A 249 -10.50 23.20 20.13
C ASN A 249 -10.68 21.86 19.41
N PRO A 250 -10.77 21.83 18.07
CA PRO A 250 -10.89 20.56 17.33
C PRO A 250 -9.70 19.62 17.53
N LEU A 251 -8.53 20.13 17.94
CA LEU A 251 -7.36 19.34 18.34
C LEU A 251 -7.40 19.01 19.83
N SER A 252 -8.28 18.08 20.20
CA SER A 252 -8.28 17.49 21.54
C SER A 252 -7.00 16.67 21.79
N GLN A 253 -6.71 16.32 23.04
CA GLN A 253 -5.48 15.60 23.38
C GLN A 253 -5.46 14.20 22.73
N ASP A 254 -6.60 13.50 22.74
CA ASP A 254 -6.70 12.19 22.09
C ASP A 254 -6.40 12.30 20.59
N LEU A 255 -6.93 13.32 19.91
CA LEU A 255 -6.63 13.53 18.50
C LEU A 255 -5.15 13.87 18.26
N LEU A 256 -4.54 14.67 19.14
CA LEU A 256 -3.12 14.99 19.07
C LEU A 256 -2.24 13.76 19.27
N ASP A 257 -2.59 12.87 20.19
CA ASP A 257 -1.88 11.62 20.44
C ASP A 257 -1.92 10.72 19.20
N VAL A 258 -3.08 10.63 18.55
CA VAL A 258 -3.26 9.87 17.30
C VAL A 258 -2.46 10.47 16.14
N LEU A 259 -2.53 11.80 15.95
CA LEU A 259 -1.82 12.48 14.87
C LEU A 259 -0.29 12.46 15.07
N SER A 260 0.16 12.53 16.32
CA SER A 260 1.57 12.51 16.68
C SER A 260 2.16 11.09 16.66
N TYR A 261 1.33 10.04 16.70
CA TYR A 261 1.74 8.64 16.63
C TYR A 261 2.71 8.34 15.47
N LYS A 262 3.68 7.45 15.74
CA LYS A 262 4.69 7.00 14.79
C LYS A 262 4.90 5.50 14.94
N THR A 263 5.08 4.80 13.81
CA THR A 263 5.30 3.34 13.78
C THR A 263 6.74 2.95 14.12
N GLY A 264 7.65 3.93 14.13
CA GLY A 264 9.10 3.71 14.23
C GLY A 264 9.79 3.54 12.88
N VAL A 265 9.04 3.28 11.80
CA VAL A 265 9.53 3.18 10.42
C VAL A 265 8.83 4.23 9.57
N ASN A 266 9.26 5.48 9.69
CA ASN A 266 8.57 6.64 9.10
C ASN A 266 9.32 7.27 7.91
N ALA A 267 10.36 6.61 7.41
CA ALA A 267 11.13 7.05 6.27
C ALA A 267 11.73 5.85 5.56
N ASN A 268 11.92 5.98 4.24
CA ASN A 268 12.64 4.97 3.47
C ASN A 268 14.11 4.98 3.86
N ASP A 269 14.68 3.78 3.91
CA ASP A 269 16.11 3.53 4.06
C ASP A 269 16.95 4.12 2.91
N ALA A 270 16.37 4.19 1.70
CA ALA A 270 16.96 4.85 0.55
C ALA A 270 15.94 5.74 -0.19
N PRO A 271 16.36 6.92 -0.70
CA PRO A 271 15.46 7.81 -1.43
C PRO A 271 15.00 7.16 -2.74
N PHE A 272 13.79 7.51 -3.19
CA PHE A 272 13.31 7.11 -4.51
C PHE A 272 14.21 7.68 -5.61
N LYS A 273 14.36 6.93 -6.71
CA LYS A 273 15.07 7.39 -7.91
C LYS A 273 14.23 8.47 -8.60
N SER A 274 14.89 9.42 -9.24
CA SER A 274 14.22 10.46 -10.05
C SER A 274 13.72 9.96 -11.42
N LYS A 275 14.01 8.70 -11.77
CA LYS A 275 13.64 8.07 -13.04
C LYS A 275 13.15 6.64 -12.80
N PHE A 276 12.30 6.17 -13.71
CA PHE A 276 11.77 4.82 -13.66
C PHE A 276 12.89 3.74 -13.76
N PRO A 277 12.83 2.64 -12.99
CA PRO A 277 11.87 2.35 -11.92
C PRO A 277 12.17 3.21 -10.68
N PHE A 278 11.18 3.97 -10.19
CA PHE A 278 11.36 4.95 -9.11
C PHE A 278 11.81 4.29 -7.78
N VAL A 279 11.53 2.99 -7.60
CA VAL A 279 11.94 2.22 -6.42
C VAL A 279 13.43 1.81 -6.53
N GLN A 280 14.11 1.75 -5.39
CA GLN A 280 15.49 1.29 -5.31
C GLN A 280 15.62 -0.21 -5.64
N ALA A 281 16.81 -0.62 -6.06
CA ALA A 281 17.07 -2.06 -6.17
C ALA A 281 17.08 -2.65 -4.74
N PRO A 282 16.59 -3.89 -4.55
CA PRO A 282 16.66 -4.52 -3.23
C PRO A 282 18.10 -4.59 -2.75
N PHE A 283 18.30 -4.36 -1.45
CA PHE A 283 19.60 -4.59 -0.81
C PHE A 283 20.04 -6.04 -1.04
N ALA A 284 21.35 -6.26 -1.18
CA ALA A 284 21.88 -7.61 -1.21
C ALA A 284 21.64 -8.26 0.16
N GLY A 285 20.91 -9.37 0.19
CA GLY A 285 20.53 -10.04 1.45
C GLY A 285 21.70 -10.61 2.28
N THR A 286 22.95 -10.41 1.84
CA THR A 286 24.18 -10.82 2.53
C THR A 286 25.09 -9.64 2.89
N ASP A 287 24.69 -8.40 2.59
CA ASP A 287 25.44 -7.26 3.10
C ASP A 287 25.15 -7.15 4.59
N ASN A 288 26.20 -7.32 5.40
CA ASN A 288 26.17 -6.97 6.81
C ASN A 288 25.84 -5.47 6.89
N CYS A 289 24.57 -5.14 7.16
CA CYS A 289 24.21 -3.83 7.68
C CYS A 289 24.97 -3.66 8.99
N ASN A 290 26.10 -2.94 8.94
CA ASN A 290 26.79 -2.52 10.14
C ASN A 290 26.00 -1.37 10.76
N CYS A 291 24.88 -1.69 11.39
CA CYS A 291 24.04 -0.73 12.11
C CYS A 291 24.64 -0.31 13.47
N ASP A 292 25.82 -0.84 13.83
CA ASP A 292 26.58 -0.41 14.99
C ASP A 292 27.80 0.41 14.55
N ASN A 293 27.61 1.73 14.48
CA ASN A 293 28.72 2.68 14.35
C ASN A 293 29.55 2.69 15.64
N ASN A 294 30.48 1.74 15.80
CA ASN A 294 31.73 2.01 16.53
C ASN A 294 32.83 0.96 16.28
N THR A 295 33.41 0.89 15.08
CA THR A 295 34.83 0.51 14.95
C THR A 295 35.42 1.00 13.62
N SER A 296 36.37 1.91 13.74
CA SER A 296 37.36 2.20 12.71
C SER A 296 38.28 0.99 12.53
N GLY A 297 38.36 0.40 11.33
CA GLY A 297 39.54 -0.39 10.92
C GLY A 297 39.30 -1.74 10.23
N LYS A 298 39.51 -1.73 8.91
CA LYS A 298 40.16 -2.76 8.04
C LYS A 298 39.73 -4.23 8.14
N GLY A 299 39.39 -4.80 6.97
CA GLY A 299 39.54 -6.24 6.71
C GLY A 299 38.84 -6.75 5.47
N THR A 300 39.53 -6.70 4.32
CA THR A 300 39.20 -7.45 3.11
C THR A 300 39.10 -8.94 3.40
N ASN A 301 37.95 -9.56 3.12
CA ASN A 301 37.81 -10.91 2.54
C ASN A 301 36.32 -11.19 2.24
N PRO A 302 35.94 -11.61 1.02
CA PRO A 302 34.59 -12.13 0.79
C PRO A 302 34.41 -13.41 1.61
N PRO A 303 33.22 -13.67 2.17
CA PRO A 303 32.97 -14.88 2.94
C PRO A 303 33.20 -16.10 2.03
N SER A 304 34.07 -16.99 2.48
CA SER A 304 34.32 -18.26 1.80
C SER A 304 32.99 -19.01 1.66
N ALA A 305 32.63 -19.34 0.42
CA ALA A 305 31.44 -20.13 0.13
C ALA A 305 31.44 -21.40 0.98
N MET A 306 30.34 -21.61 1.70
CA MET A 306 30.06 -22.81 2.49
C MET A 306 30.22 -24.04 1.59
N ARG A 307 31.33 -24.77 1.75
CA ARG A 307 31.53 -26.07 1.10
C ARG A 307 30.62 -27.08 1.77
N ILE A 308 29.46 -27.33 1.19
CA ILE A 308 28.60 -28.44 1.58
C ILE A 308 29.32 -29.74 1.17
N PRO A 309 29.64 -30.65 2.11
CA PRO A 309 30.24 -31.93 1.77
C PRO A 309 29.29 -32.74 0.90
N ARG A 310 29.82 -33.26 -0.21
CA ARG A 310 29.09 -34.04 -1.20
C ARG A 310 28.79 -35.42 -0.62
N SER A 311 27.65 -35.60 0.04
CA SER A 311 27.10 -36.93 0.28
C SER A 311 26.37 -37.40 -0.98
N SER A 312 26.88 -38.47 -1.57
CA SER A 312 26.26 -39.22 -2.65
C SER A 312 24.98 -39.88 -2.12
N ASN A 313 23.89 -39.73 -2.87
CA ASN A 313 22.61 -40.44 -2.74
C ASN A 313 21.54 -39.77 -1.85
N LEU A 314 20.89 -38.75 -2.42
CA LEU A 314 19.44 -38.58 -2.30
C LEU A 314 18.88 -38.43 -3.72
N GLY A 315 17.80 -39.18 -4.01
CA GLY A 315 17.10 -39.20 -5.29
C GLY A 315 16.45 -37.86 -5.65
N VAL A 316 17.27 -36.89 -6.03
CA VAL A 316 16.84 -35.63 -6.63
C VAL A 316 16.78 -35.87 -8.13
N ALA A 317 15.56 -35.91 -8.67
CA ALA A 317 15.34 -35.85 -10.11
C ALA A 317 16.16 -34.67 -10.68
N THR A 318 17.01 -34.95 -11.67
CA THR A 318 17.70 -33.91 -12.43
C THR A 318 16.67 -32.90 -12.93
N PRO A 319 16.85 -31.58 -12.69
CA PRO A 319 15.92 -30.56 -13.17
C PRO A 319 15.67 -30.73 -14.67
N GLU A 320 14.40 -30.69 -15.08
CA GLU A 320 13.94 -30.98 -16.45
C GLU A 320 14.60 -30.08 -17.51
N ASN A 321 15.09 -28.90 -17.14
CA ASN A 321 15.91 -28.04 -17.99
C ASN A 321 17.00 -27.37 -17.13
N PHE A 322 18.21 -27.30 -17.68
CA PHE A 322 19.37 -26.68 -17.04
C PHE A 322 19.92 -25.61 -17.97
N VAL A 323 20.00 -24.35 -17.51
CA VAL A 323 20.75 -23.28 -18.16
C VAL A 323 21.65 -22.59 -17.14
N SER A 324 22.87 -22.26 -17.55
CA SER A 324 23.86 -21.55 -16.75
C SER A 324 24.65 -20.56 -17.62
N SER A 325 25.14 -19.49 -17.02
CA SER A 325 26.02 -18.51 -17.68
C SER A 325 27.28 -18.28 -16.86
N TYR A 326 28.44 -18.17 -17.51
CA TYR A 326 29.73 -17.92 -16.86
C TYR A 326 30.72 -17.20 -17.80
N PRO A 327 31.50 -16.21 -17.33
CA PRO A 327 31.49 -15.65 -15.98
C PRO A 327 30.29 -14.72 -15.74
N ASN A 328 29.82 -14.68 -14.50
CA ASN A 328 28.82 -13.73 -14.02
C ASN A 328 29.31 -13.16 -12.67
N PRO A 329 29.66 -11.86 -12.57
CA PRO A 329 29.54 -10.82 -13.60
C PRO A 329 30.39 -11.05 -14.86
N SER A 330 29.90 -10.62 -16.03
CA SER A 330 30.61 -10.70 -17.31
C SER A 330 31.39 -9.42 -17.58
N ALA A 331 32.61 -9.59 -18.10
CA ALA A 331 33.42 -8.50 -18.66
C ALA A 331 33.10 -8.31 -20.15
N ASN A 332 33.75 -9.07 -21.04
CA ASN A 332 33.60 -8.92 -22.49
C ASN A 332 33.04 -10.16 -23.18
N VAL A 333 33.04 -11.29 -22.49
CA VAL A 333 32.60 -12.58 -23.01
C VAL A 333 31.84 -13.33 -21.93
N ASN A 334 30.80 -14.03 -22.34
CA ASN A 334 30.02 -14.92 -21.49
C ASN A 334 29.75 -16.24 -22.22
N THR A 335 29.77 -17.33 -21.49
CA THR A 335 29.49 -18.68 -21.98
C THR A 335 28.17 -19.15 -21.40
N ILE A 336 27.21 -19.46 -22.26
CA ILE A 336 25.91 -19.97 -21.87
C ILE A 336 25.88 -21.47 -22.16
N LYS A 337 25.66 -22.27 -21.13
CA LYS A 337 25.51 -23.72 -21.24
C LYS A 337 24.08 -24.10 -20.94
N TYR A 338 23.45 -24.86 -21.82
CA TYR A 338 22.06 -25.31 -21.66
C TYR A 338 21.88 -26.76 -22.09
N ARG A 339 20.87 -27.43 -21.53
CA ARG A 339 20.48 -28.80 -21.88
C ARG A 339 19.15 -28.81 -22.61
N VAL A 340 19.08 -29.61 -23.67
CA VAL A 340 17.87 -30.00 -24.38
C VAL A 340 17.61 -31.47 -24.05
N ASP A 341 16.46 -31.74 -23.46
CA ASP A 341 16.00 -33.06 -23.03
C ASP A 341 15.43 -33.89 -24.20
N VAL A 342 14.67 -33.25 -25.09
CA VAL A 342 14.02 -33.85 -26.27
C VAL A 342 14.16 -32.91 -27.45
N ALA A 343 14.33 -33.46 -28.65
CA ALA A 343 14.48 -32.70 -29.88
C ALA A 343 13.38 -31.61 -30.02
N SER A 344 13.78 -30.34 -29.96
CA SER A 344 12.86 -29.19 -29.82
C SER A 344 13.39 -27.96 -30.53
N GLN A 345 12.50 -27.01 -30.84
CA GLN A 345 12.88 -25.66 -31.27
C GLN A 345 13.34 -24.87 -30.06
N ILE A 346 14.61 -24.47 -30.03
CA ILE A 346 15.20 -23.69 -28.94
C ILE A 346 15.45 -22.27 -29.39
N LYS A 347 14.96 -21.32 -28.59
CA LYS A 347 15.22 -19.89 -28.76
C LYS A 347 15.84 -19.31 -27.48
N ILE A 348 17.03 -18.74 -27.58
CA ILE A 348 17.71 -18.07 -26.46
C ILE A 348 17.76 -16.59 -26.74
N VAL A 349 17.08 -15.80 -25.91
CA VAL A 349 17.03 -14.35 -26.00
C VAL A 349 17.63 -13.69 -24.77
N VAL A 350 18.19 -12.52 -24.97
CA VAL A 350 18.69 -11.65 -23.90
C VAL A 350 17.75 -10.45 -23.82
N MET A 351 17.28 -10.16 -22.62
CA MET A 351 16.42 -9.01 -22.33
C MET A 351 17.08 -8.07 -21.34
N ASP A 352 16.79 -6.78 -21.46
CA ASP A 352 17.14 -5.79 -20.43
C ASP A 352 16.14 -5.83 -19.25
N GLN A 353 16.36 -4.96 -18.25
CA GLN A 353 15.48 -4.84 -17.08
C GLN A 353 14.05 -4.39 -17.41
N GLN A 354 13.83 -3.81 -18.60
CA GLN A 354 12.53 -3.38 -19.09
C GLN A 354 11.84 -4.46 -19.93
N GLY A 355 12.43 -5.66 -20.04
CA GLY A 355 11.89 -6.77 -20.83
C GLY A 355 12.08 -6.60 -22.34
N ARG A 356 12.85 -5.62 -22.80
CA ARG A 356 13.13 -5.44 -24.23
C ARG A 356 14.19 -6.44 -24.66
N GLN A 357 13.95 -7.13 -25.77
CA GLN A 357 14.93 -8.03 -26.37
C GLN A 357 16.11 -7.22 -26.92
N VAL A 358 17.30 -7.43 -26.35
CA VAL A 358 18.55 -6.78 -26.76
C VAL A 358 19.42 -7.68 -27.64
N ASN A 359 19.24 -9.01 -27.57
CA ASN A 359 19.96 -9.96 -28.42
C ASN A 359 19.20 -11.28 -28.56
N GLU A 360 19.45 -11.99 -29.66
CA GLU A 360 18.98 -13.36 -29.91
C GLU A 360 20.21 -14.23 -30.20
N LEU A 361 20.50 -15.18 -29.32
CA LEU A 361 21.73 -15.97 -29.35
C LEU A 361 21.54 -17.32 -30.04
N VAL A 362 20.33 -17.88 -29.97
CA VAL A 362 19.96 -19.16 -30.59
C VAL A 362 18.51 -19.05 -31.04
N ASN A 363 18.20 -19.59 -32.22
CA ASN A 363 16.84 -19.80 -32.69
C ASN A 363 16.85 -20.93 -33.74
N LYS A 364 16.90 -22.18 -33.28
CA LYS A 364 16.99 -23.36 -34.15
C LYS A 364 16.51 -24.63 -33.47
N LYS A 365 16.19 -25.62 -34.30
CA LYS A 365 15.85 -26.97 -33.83
C LYS A 365 17.12 -27.66 -33.37
N GLN A 366 17.07 -28.26 -32.20
CA GLN A 366 18.18 -29.00 -31.61
C GLN A 366 17.70 -30.33 -31.08
N ASP A 367 18.51 -31.37 -31.29
CA ASP A 367 18.29 -32.69 -30.72
C ASP A 367 18.55 -32.69 -29.21
N ALA A 368 18.21 -33.80 -28.55
CA ALA A 368 18.52 -33.98 -27.15
C ALA A 368 20.04 -33.95 -26.92
N GLY A 369 20.52 -33.11 -26.01
CA GLY A 369 21.94 -32.92 -25.78
C GLY A 369 22.26 -31.72 -24.88
N VAL A 370 23.54 -31.52 -24.61
CA VAL A 370 24.06 -30.35 -23.89
C VAL A 370 24.81 -29.47 -24.88
N TYR A 371 24.46 -28.19 -24.91
CA TYR A 371 25.00 -27.22 -25.84
C TYR A 371 25.64 -26.05 -25.10
N THR A 372 26.59 -25.42 -25.79
CA THR A 372 27.31 -24.24 -25.30
C THR A 372 27.27 -23.15 -26.36
N VAL A 373 27.03 -21.92 -25.93
CA VAL A 373 27.05 -20.72 -26.77
C VAL A 373 28.03 -19.73 -26.16
N ASN A 374 29.02 -19.34 -26.95
CA ASN A 374 29.94 -18.26 -26.59
C ASN A 374 29.34 -16.94 -27.09
N TRP A 375 29.20 -15.99 -26.18
CA TRP A 375 28.58 -14.71 -26.45
C TRP A 375 29.54 -13.56 -26.14
N ASN A 376 29.79 -12.70 -27.14
CA ASN A 376 30.53 -11.47 -26.97
C ASN A 376 29.61 -10.38 -26.37
N THR A 377 29.89 -9.99 -25.12
CA THR A 377 29.12 -9.01 -24.36
C THR A 377 29.75 -7.61 -24.39
N GLN A 378 30.82 -7.38 -25.15
CA GLN A 378 31.57 -6.11 -25.14
C GLN A 378 30.71 -4.90 -25.55
N LYS A 379 29.75 -5.10 -26.45
CA LYS A 379 28.85 -4.04 -26.94
C LYS A 379 27.64 -3.80 -26.02
N LEU A 380 27.49 -4.58 -24.95
CA LEU A 380 26.44 -4.34 -23.97
C LEU A 380 26.90 -3.27 -22.97
N PRO A 381 26.06 -2.26 -22.72
CA PRO A 381 26.24 -1.38 -21.57
C PRO A 381 26.36 -2.15 -20.25
N ALA A 382 27.04 -1.56 -19.26
CA ALA A 382 27.02 -2.07 -17.90
C ALA A 382 25.58 -2.09 -17.37
N GLY A 383 25.18 -3.19 -16.73
CA GLY A 383 23.79 -3.37 -16.32
C GLY A 383 23.39 -4.82 -16.03
N THR A 384 22.12 -5.00 -15.67
CA THR A 384 21.54 -6.35 -15.49
C THR A 384 20.76 -6.76 -16.72
N TYR A 385 20.96 -8.01 -17.13
CA TYR A 385 20.28 -8.64 -18.25
C TYR A 385 19.66 -9.98 -17.82
N PHE A 386 18.65 -10.43 -18.54
CA PHE A 386 18.01 -11.72 -18.35
C PHE A 386 18.14 -12.57 -19.61
N ILE A 387 18.76 -13.75 -19.48
CA ILE A 387 18.89 -14.73 -20.55
C ILE A 387 17.72 -15.70 -20.42
N SER A 388 16.86 -15.79 -21.42
CA SER A 388 15.68 -16.67 -21.41
C SER A 388 15.79 -17.73 -22.50
N VAL A 389 15.59 -19.00 -22.11
CA VAL A 389 15.62 -20.17 -22.98
C VAL A 389 14.19 -20.65 -23.20
N ILE A 390 13.68 -20.46 -24.42
CA ILE A 390 12.31 -20.78 -24.84
C ILE A 390 12.34 -22.09 -25.64
N LYS A 391 11.53 -23.06 -25.24
CA LYS A 391 11.36 -24.36 -25.91
C LYS A 391 10.00 -24.41 -26.61
N ASN A 392 9.98 -24.65 -27.92
CA ASN A 392 8.76 -24.77 -28.75
C ASN A 392 7.77 -23.59 -28.59
N GLY A 393 8.28 -22.37 -28.32
CA GLY A 393 7.45 -21.18 -28.10
C GLY A 393 6.74 -21.11 -26.74
N GLY A 394 6.95 -22.08 -25.83
CA GLY A 394 6.36 -22.11 -24.49
C GLY A 394 7.09 -21.26 -23.46
N LYS A 395 6.70 -21.38 -22.18
CA LYS A 395 7.38 -20.70 -21.06
C LYS A 395 8.83 -21.18 -20.95
N GLY A 396 9.77 -20.24 -20.98
CA GLY A 396 11.19 -20.50 -20.90
C GLY A 396 11.78 -20.35 -19.51
N GLN A 397 12.94 -20.98 -19.26
CA GLN A 397 13.74 -20.75 -18.05
C GLN A 397 14.58 -19.49 -18.25
N SER A 398 14.62 -18.62 -17.24
CA SER A 398 15.40 -17.37 -17.27
C SER A 398 16.47 -17.33 -16.20
N ILE A 399 17.66 -16.83 -16.55
CA ILE A 399 18.77 -16.58 -15.60
C ILE A 399 19.26 -15.14 -15.69
N LYS A 400 19.71 -14.61 -14.55
CA LYS A 400 20.25 -13.24 -14.45
C LYS A 400 21.72 -13.21 -14.87
N LEU A 401 22.09 -12.19 -15.66
CA LEU A 401 23.47 -11.83 -15.98
C LEU A 401 23.74 -10.39 -15.52
N VAL A 402 24.89 -10.17 -14.86
CA VAL A 402 25.40 -8.83 -14.55
C VAL A 402 26.55 -8.53 -15.52
N LYS A 403 26.50 -7.39 -16.20
CA LYS A 403 27.57 -6.86 -17.06
C LYS A 403 28.27 -5.72 -16.33
N ASN A 404 29.58 -5.86 -16.13
CA ASN A 404 30.43 -4.82 -15.52
C ASN A 404 30.78 -3.71 -16.50
#